data_AF-A0A922Y4V2-F1
#
_entry.id   AF-A0A922Y4V2-F1
#
_cell.length_a   1.000
_cell.length_b   1.000
_cell.length_c   1.000
_cell.angle_alpha   90.00
_cell.angle_beta   90.00
_cell.angle_gamma   90.00
#
_symmetry.space_group_name_H-M   'P 1'
#
loop_
_entity.id
_entity.type
_entity.pdbx_description
1 polymer ?
#
loop_
_entity_poly.entity_id
_entity_poly.type
_entity_poly.pdbx_seq_one_letter_code
_entity_poly.pdbx_strand_id
1 'polypeptide(L)' 'MNQEKLKQFRRQSIEKALSAGLPAYFLDECEDEGVIRVRPGGAAERIVIQQGRAQVEPFQCRAC' A
#
# COMPACT_ATOMS: atom_id res chain seq x y z
N MET A 1 -3.84 16.99 -12.16
CA MET A 1 -4.79 16.47 -11.14
C MET A 1 -4.21 16.82 -9.77
N ASN A 2 -4.98 17.45 -8.88
CA ASN A 2 -4.44 18.05 -7.64
C ASN A 2 -3.95 16.93 -6.68
N GLN A 3 -2.67 16.95 -6.27
CA GLN A 3 -2.05 15.87 -5.48
C GLN A 3 -2.78 15.58 -4.17
N GLU A 4 -3.37 16.61 -3.54
CA GLU A 4 -4.16 16.46 -2.31
C GLU A 4 -5.42 15.62 -2.52
N LYS A 5 -6.12 15.80 -3.64
CA LYS A 5 -7.32 15.00 -3.96
C LYS A 5 -6.98 13.53 -4.15
N LEU A 6 -5.82 13.24 -4.75
CA LEU A 6 -5.35 11.87 -4.94
C LEU A 6 -4.99 11.22 -3.59
N LYS A 7 -4.29 11.94 -2.70
CA LYS A 7 -4.00 11.47 -1.33
C LYS A 7 -5.30 11.17 -0.56
N GLN A 8 -6.28 12.06 -0.65
CA GLN A 8 -7.57 11.89 0.03
C GLN A 8 -8.35 10.69 -0.52
N PHE A 9 -8.37 10.51 -1.85
CA PHE A 9 -9.00 9.36 -2.50
C PHE A 9 -8.37 8.03 -2.06
N ARG A 10 -7.03 7.96 -2.03
CA ARG A 10 -6.32 6.75 -1.58
C ARG A 10 -6.65 6.41 -0.13
N ARG A 11 -6.64 7.42 0.75
CA ARG A 11 -7.01 7.24 2.16
C ARG A 11 -8.43 6.67 2.30
N GLN A 12 -9.42 7.28 1.66
CA GLN A 12 -10.81 6.81 1.73
C GLN A 12 -10.97 5.39 1.17
N SER A 13 -10.23 5.05 0.11
CA SER A 13 -10.25 3.72 -0.48
C SER A 13 -9.69 2.66 0.48
N ILE A 14 -8.58 2.98 1.17
CA ILE A 14 -8.00 2.12 2.21
C ILE A 14 -9.00 1.94 3.35
N GLU A 15 -9.51 3.04 3.92
CA GLU A 15 -10.47 3.00 5.03
C GLU A 15 -11.70 2.15 4.68
N LYS A 16 -12.24 2.30 3.47
CA LYS A 16 -13.38 1.52 2.99
C LYS A 16 -13.06 0.03 2.87
N ALA A 17 -11.93 -0.35 2.27
CA ALA A 17 -11.53 -1.75 2.14
C ALA A 17 -11.36 -2.40 3.53
N LEU A 18 -10.67 -1.71 4.43
CA LEU A 18 -10.42 -2.22 5.79
C LEU A 18 -11.72 -2.35 6.59
N SER A 19 -12.67 -1.41 6.47
CA SER A 19 -13.99 -1.52 7.11
C SER A 19 -14.82 -2.71 6.64
N ALA A 20 -14.55 -3.19 5.42
CA ALA A 20 -15.20 -4.37 4.84
C ALA A 20 -14.44 -5.68 5.19
N GLY A 21 -13.38 -5.61 5.99
CA GLY A 21 -12.54 -6.76 6.31
C GLY A 21 -11.66 -7.22 5.15
N LEU A 22 -11.42 -6.35 4.16
CA LEU A 22 -10.60 -6.64 2.98
C LEU A 22 -9.23 -5.96 3.07
N PRO A 23 -8.16 -6.61 2.58
CA PRO A 23 -6.86 -5.96 2.45
C PRO A 23 -6.90 -4.88 1.35
N ALA A 24 -6.24 -3.75 1.61
CA ALA A 24 -6.05 -2.68 0.63
C ALA A 24 -4.69 -2.84 -0.06
N TYR A 25 -4.63 -2.55 -1.36
CA TYR A 25 -3.40 -2.61 -2.16
C TYR A 25 -3.17 -1.28 -2.88
N PHE A 26 -1.95 -0.78 -2.86
CA PHE A 26 -1.54 0.41 -3.59
C PHE A 26 -0.08 0.35 -4.00
N LEU A 27 0.26 1.05 -5.08
CA LEU A 27 1.64 1.14 -5.54
C LEU A 27 2.47 1.94 -4.54
N ASP A 28 3.68 1.46 -4.30
CA ASP A 28 4.70 2.20 -3.60
C ASP A 28 5.22 3.32 -4.51
N GLU A 29 5.21 4.55 -4.00
CA GLU A 29 5.63 5.73 -4.77
C GLU A 29 7.12 6.04 -4.62
N CYS A 30 7.85 5.27 -3.80
CA CYS A 30 9.29 5.36 -3.68
C CYS A 30 9.97 4.50 -4.77
N GLU A 31 11.29 4.67 -4.97
CA GLU A 31 12.05 4.08 -6.10
C GLU A 31 12.00 2.54 -6.23
N ASP A 32 11.54 1.81 -5.20
CA ASP A 32 11.59 0.35 -5.14
C ASP A 32 10.41 -0.40 -5.83
N GLU A 33 9.59 0.27 -6.64
CA GLU A 33 8.49 -0.30 -7.46
C GLU A 33 7.78 -1.53 -6.83
N GLY A 34 7.18 -1.33 -5.66
CA GLY A 34 6.48 -2.37 -4.90
C GLY A 34 4.96 -2.17 -4.84
N VAL A 35 4.25 -3.17 -4.34
CA VAL A 35 2.84 -3.04 -3.93
C VAL A 35 2.76 -3.08 -2.41
N ILE A 36 2.24 -2.04 -1.81
CA ILE A 36 1.94 -2.00 -0.38
C ILE A 36 0.58 -2.65 -0.17
N ARG A 37 0.54 -3.66 0.71
CA ARG A 37 -0.67 -4.30 1.21
C ARG A 37 -0.91 -3.89 2.66
N VAL A 38 -2.08 -3.35 2.95
CA VAL A 38 -2.54 -3.09 4.33
C VAL A 38 -3.64 -4.09 4.68
N ARG A 39 -3.42 -4.89 5.72
CA ARG A 39 -4.39 -5.89 6.20
C ARG A 39 -5.45 -5.25 7.11
N PRO A 40 -6.64 -5.88 7.27
CA PRO A 40 -7.69 -5.43 8.19
C PRO A 40 -7.28 -5.21 9.67
N GLY A 41 -6.10 -5.68 10.09
CA GLY A 41 -5.52 -5.42 11.41
C GLY A 41 -4.52 -4.25 11.46
N GLY A 42 -4.39 -3.46 10.40
CA GLY A 42 -3.47 -2.32 10.31
C GLY A 42 -2.02 -2.68 10.00
N ALA A 43 -1.67 -3.97 9.97
CA ALA A 43 -0.35 -4.43 9.52
C ALA A 43 -0.15 -4.12 8.02
N ALA A 44 0.96 -3.44 7.72
CA ALA A 44 1.36 -3.11 6.36
C ALA A 44 2.58 -3.92 5.91
N GLU A 45 2.55 -4.41 4.68
CA GLU A 45 3.59 -5.22 4.07
C GLU A 45 3.86 -4.69 2.66
N ARG A 46 5.12 -4.73 2.22
CA ARG A 46 5.50 -4.42 0.85
C ARG A 46 5.71 -5.74 0.10
N ILE A 47 5.14 -5.83 -1.08
CA ILE A 47 5.30 -6.97 -1.99
C ILE A 47 6.12 -6.48 -3.17
N VAL A 48 7.31 -7.05 -3.34
CA VAL A 48 8.21 -6.77 -4.47
C VAL A 48 8.43 -8.02 -5.28
N ILE A 49 8.63 -7.89 -6.60
CA ILE A 49 9.00 -9.02 -7.46
C ILE A 49 10.50 -9.02 -7.66
N GLN A 50 11.18 -10.00 -7.06
CA GLN A 50 12.62 -10.19 -7.23
C GLN A 50 12.87 -11.56 -7.86
N GLN A 51 13.67 -11.60 -8.94
CA GLN A 51 14.01 -12.85 -9.66
C GLN A 51 12.77 -13.67 -10.05
N GLY A 52 11.69 -13.00 -10.45
CA GLY A 52 10.42 -13.64 -10.85
C GLY A 52 9.60 -14.22 -9.69
N ARG A 53 9.96 -13.91 -8.43
CA ARG A 53 9.24 -14.36 -7.24
C ARG A 53 8.76 -13.18 -6.41
N ALA A 54 7.55 -13.29 -5.87
CA ALA A 54 7.05 -12.33 -4.90
C ALA A 54 7.77 -12.51 -3.56
N GLN A 55 8.39 -11.43 -3.08
CA GLN A 55 8.92 -11.33 -1.73
C GLN A 55 8.06 -10.37 -0.93
N VAL A 56 7.72 -10.76 0.30
CA VAL A 56 6.92 -9.97 1.22
C VAL A 56 7.83 -9.44 2.31
N GLU A 57 7.94 -8.13 2.39
CA GLU A 57 8.77 -7.42 3.35
C GLU A 57 7.89 -6.60 4.31
N PRO A 58 8.30 -6.41 5.57
CA PRO A 58 7.62 -5.48 6.45
C PRO A 58 7.67 -4.07 5.87
N PHE A 59 6.51 -3.42 5.72
CA PHE A 59 6.46 -2.03 5.27
C PHE A 59 6.58 -1.09 6.47
N GLN A 60 7.59 -0.22 6.44
CA GLN A 60 7.68 0.93 7.33
C GLN A 60 7.45 2.18 6.50
N CYS A 61 6.58 3.06 6.97
CA CYS A 61 6.31 4.33 6.30
C CYS A 61 7.62 5.13 6.24
N ARG A 62 8.18 5.29 5.04
CA ARG A 62 9.35 6.13 4.79
C ARG A 62 8.85 7.48 4.30
N ALA A 63 9.46 8.56 4.78
CA ALA A 63 9.24 9.88 4.18
C ALA A 63 9.98 9.90 2.83
N CYS A 64 9.21 9.65 1.78
CA CYS A 64 9.47 10.06 0.41
C CYS A 64 8.61 11.31 0.17
#